data_AF-A0A962UBE6-F1
#
_entry.id   AF-A0A962UBE6-F1
#
_cell.length_a   1.000
_cell.length_b   1.000
_cell.length_c   1.000
_cell.angle_alpha   90.00
_cell.angle_beta   90.00
_cell.angle_gamma   90.00
#
_symmetry.space_group_name_H-M   'P 1'
#
loop_
_entity.id
_entity.type
_entity.pdbx_description
1 polymer ?
#
loop_
_entity_poly.entity_id
_entity_poly.type
_entity_poly.pdbx_seq_one_letter_code
_entity_poly.pdbx_strand_id
1 'polypeptide(L)'
;MNEFTYYNIPLHLLSAYRQERLVVRTDDPAALAAALETEDPERIAGAQIVALDADSEPLNAWAPGLPLELILRDPAAEFPHLYRHTNLLDNHPVRAIIPVAPGFGKAVKVAVSLDFAVRLEVGQPESALIEEMAVVLEFYLHQSTVAQPIEYFHGALQGFFHGEPVSLWVLQDDDPQCLRYVTDEGVEQPSRRLVALNANVAPDAGLEAWIAQVLAAGEECQGCEFLRNCGGYFKWPRRDYDCAGVKRLFGYLRDAAAELRRDLDVRST
;
A
#
# COMPACT_ATOMS: atom_id res chain seq x y z
N MET A 1 -4.11 -3.12 -21.45
CA MET A 1 -4.20 -4.57 -21.72
C MET A 1 -3.34 -5.23 -20.67
N ASN A 2 -3.90 -5.48 -19.46
CA ASN A 2 -3.16 -6.14 -18.39
C ASN A 2 -3.28 -7.63 -18.64
N GLU A 3 -2.19 -8.25 -19.08
CA GLU A 3 -2.18 -9.67 -19.46
C GLU A 3 -1.98 -10.59 -18.25
N PHE A 4 -1.77 -10.06 -17.03
CA PHE A 4 -1.55 -10.87 -15.85
C PHE A 4 -2.17 -10.25 -14.59
N THR A 5 -3.09 -10.98 -13.95
CA THR A 5 -3.58 -10.71 -12.59
C THR A 5 -2.72 -11.50 -11.61
N TYR A 6 -2.24 -10.86 -10.55
CA TYR A 6 -1.51 -11.54 -9.48
C TYR A 6 -2.46 -12.04 -8.39
N TYR A 7 -2.08 -13.13 -7.74
CA TYR A 7 -2.80 -13.69 -6.61
C TYR A 7 -1.97 -13.56 -5.34
N ASN A 8 -2.49 -12.82 -4.38
CA ASN A 8 -1.94 -12.72 -3.03
C ASN A 8 -2.47 -13.88 -2.18
N ILE A 9 -1.64 -14.90 -1.97
CA ILE A 9 -2.03 -16.17 -1.33
C ILE A 9 -1.19 -16.44 -0.08
N PRO A 10 -1.72 -17.19 0.91
CA PRO A 10 -0.89 -17.76 1.96
C PRO A 10 -0.04 -18.92 1.44
N LEU A 11 1.13 -19.14 2.06
CA LEU A 11 2.12 -20.15 1.65
C LEU A 11 1.53 -21.57 1.54
N HIS A 12 0.62 -21.99 2.43
CA HIS A 12 0.06 -23.34 2.38
C HIS A 12 -0.82 -23.62 1.13
N LEU A 13 -1.27 -22.57 0.43
CA LEU A 13 -2.04 -22.68 -0.81
C LEU A 13 -1.16 -22.63 -2.07
N LEU A 14 0.16 -22.51 -1.93
CA LEU A 14 1.10 -22.41 -3.06
C LEU A 14 0.89 -23.50 -4.13
N SER A 15 0.64 -24.73 -3.67
CA SER A 15 0.45 -25.88 -4.54
C SER A 15 -0.91 -25.91 -5.28
N ALA A 16 -1.91 -25.17 -4.79
CA ALA A 16 -3.22 -25.05 -5.43
C ALA A 16 -3.21 -24.01 -6.57
N TYR A 17 -2.29 -23.04 -6.51
CA TYR A 17 -2.19 -21.91 -7.46
C TYR A 17 -0.98 -22.03 -8.40
N ARG A 18 -0.65 -23.25 -8.86
CA ARG A 18 0.57 -23.51 -9.67
C ARG A 18 0.64 -22.81 -11.02
N GLN A 19 -0.51 -22.44 -11.59
CA GLN A 19 -0.60 -21.82 -12.92
C GLN A 19 -0.71 -20.30 -12.87
N GLU A 20 -0.76 -19.71 -11.67
CA GLU A 20 -0.98 -18.29 -11.47
C GLU A 20 0.32 -17.56 -11.09
N ARG A 21 0.34 -16.24 -11.27
CA ARG A 21 1.43 -15.37 -10.79
C ARG A 21 1.12 -14.92 -9.36
N LEU A 22 2.10 -15.01 -8.47
CA LEU A 22 1.85 -15.03 -7.03
C LEU A 22 2.58 -13.93 -6.28
N VAL A 23 1.89 -13.39 -5.28
CA VAL A 23 2.49 -12.74 -4.12
C VAL A 23 2.24 -13.66 -2.93
N VAL A 24 3.30 -14.19 -2.31
CA VAL A 24 3.16 -15.23 -1.29
C VAL A 24 3.28 -14.64 0.11
N ARG A 25 2.27 -14.85 0.96
CA ARG A 25 2.27 -14.46 2.37
C ARG A 25 2.78 -15.59 3.24
N THR A 26 3.68 -15.27 4.16
CA THR A 26 4.25 -16.23 5.10
C THR A 26 4.47 -15.59 6.47
N ASP A 27 4.26 -16.37 7.52
CA ASP A 27 4.76 -16.11 8.87
C ASP A 27 6.08 -16.84 9.16
N ASP A 28 6.48 -17.75 8.26
CA ASP A 28 7.73 -18.50 8.34
C ASP A 28 8.59 -18.23 7.08
N PRO A 29 9.55 -17.30 7.16
CA PRO A 29 10.49 -17.01 6.07
C PRO A 29 11.31 -18.23 5.62
N ALA A 30 11.64 -19.15 6.54
CA ALA A 30 12.41 -20.35 6.21
C ALA A 30 11.57 -21.33 5.38
N ALA A 31 10.30 -21.52 5.74
CA ALA A 31 9.37 -22.34 4.97
C ALA A 31 9.15 -21.78 3.56
N LEU A 32 9.09 -20.46 3.40
CA LEU A 32 8.98 -19.82 2.09
C LEU A 32 10.20 -20.11 1.21
N ALA A 33 11.41 -19.91 1.75
CA ALA A 33 12.64 -20.20 1.03
C ALA A 33 12.68 -21.67 0.57
N ALA A 34 12.36 -22.61 1.47
CA ALA A 34 12.36 -24.05 1.17
C ALA A 34 11.28 -24.46 0.16
N ALA A 35 10.07 -23.90 0.26
CA ALA A 35 8.98 -24.21 -0.66
C ALA A 35 9.32 -23.78 -2.10
N LEU A 36 10.01 -22.64 -2.24
CA LEU A 36 10.30 -22.04 -3.53
C LEU A 36 11.56 -22.58 -4.21
N GLU A 37 12.39 -23.39 -3.53
CA GLU A 37 13.46 -24.17 -4.19
C GLU A 37 12.92 -25.12 -5.26
N THR A 38 11.66 -25.55 -5.12
CA THR A 38 11.02 -26.55 -5.98
C THR A 38 10.07 -25.95 -7.02
N GLU A 39 9.93 -24.63 -7.03
CA GLU A 39 8.92 -23.91 -7.79
C GLU A 39 9.56 -23.04 -8.88
N ASP A 40 8.81 -22.72 -9.93
CA ASP A 40 9.28 -21.79 -10.96
C ASP A 40 9.41 -20.37 -10.36
N PRO A 41 10.61 -19.78 -10.29
CA PRO A 41 10.80 -18.47 -9.70
C PRO A 41 10.13 -17.35 -10.51
N GLU A 42 9.91 -17.52 -11.82
CA GLU A 42 9.32 -16.46 -12.67
C GLU A 42 7.84 -16.19 -12.35
N ARG A 43 7.16 -17.14 -11.70
CA ARG A 43 5.76 -16.97 -11.27
C ARG A 43 5.64 -16.18 -9.97
N ILE A 44 6.69 -16.08 -9.17
CA ILE A 44 6.67 -15.36 -7.90
C ILE A 44 7.02 -13.90 -8.16
N ALA A 45 6.07 -13.01 -7.95
CA ALA A 45 6.22 -11.58 -8.16
C ALA A 45 6.68 -10.84 -6.89
N GLY A 46 6.49 -11.46 -5.72
CA GLY A 46 6.91 -10.91 -4.43
C GLY A 46 6.49 -11.78 -3.26
N ALA A 47 6.90 -11.39 -2.05
CA ALA A 47 6.48 -12.06 -0.82
C ALA A 47 6.13 -11.06 0.30
N GLN A 48 5.22 -11.46 1.18
CA GLN A 48 4.81 -10.71 2.36
C GLN A 48 5.16 -11.48 3.63
N ILE A 49 5.96 -10.86 4.50
CA ILE A 49 6.27 -11.37 5.84
C ILE A 49 5.24 -10.79 6.81
N VAL A 50 4.34 -11.63 7.29
CA VAL A 50 3.21 -11.21 8.15
C VAL A 50 3.48 -11.32 9.64
N ALA A 51 4.64 -11.88 10.03
CA ALA A 51 5.11 -12.02 11.40
C ALA A 51 6.56 -11.54 11.49
N LEU A 52 6.77 -10.32 12.01
CA LEU A 52 8.09 -9.68 12.02
C LEU A 52 8.98 -10.13 13.20
N ASP A 53 8.45 -10.93 14.11
CA ASP A 53 9.24 -11.58 15.14
C ASP A 53 10.04 -12.77 14.61
N ALA A 54 9.65 -13.33 13.46
CA ALA A 54 10.35 -14.40 12.75
C ALA A 54 11.69 -13.93 12.16
N ASP A 55 12.62 -14.87 12.04
CA ASP A 55 13.93 -14.62 11.43
C ASP A 55 13.82 -14.60 9.90
N SER A 56 14.22 -13.49 9.28
CA SER A 56 14.21 -13.33 7.82
C SER A 56 15.55 -13.66 7.16
N GLU A 57 16.58 -14.06 7.92
CA GLU A 57 17.88 -14.45 7.37
C GLU A 57 17.80 -15.45 6.20
N PRO A 58 16.91 -16.47 6.22
CA PRO A 58 16.76 -17.41 5.11
C PRO A 58 16.39 -16.75 3.77
N LEU A 59 15.79 -15.56 3.80
CA LEU A 59 15.40 -14.82 2.60
C LEU A 59 16.50 -13.89 2.06
N ASN A 60 17.57 -13.64 2.82
CA ASN A 60 18.59 -12.64 2.45
C ASN A 60 19.20 -12.90 1.07
N ALA A 61 19.64 -14.13 0.80
CA ALA A 61 20.27 -14.51 -0.47
C ALA A 61 19.31 -15.19 -1.46
N TRP A 62 18.09 -15.47 -1.02
CA TRP A 62 17.07 -16.13 -1.83
C TRP A 62 16.53 -15.15 -2.87
N ALA A 63 16.36 -15.58 -4.12
CA ALA A 63 15.76 -14.81 -5.23
C ALA A 63 16.12 -13.31 -5.28
N PRO A 64 17.41 -12.93 -5.42
CA PRO A 64 17.83 -11.52 -5.38
C PRO A 64 17.04 -10.63 -6.34
N GLY A 65 16.61 -9.47 -5.83
CA GLY A 65 15.79 -8.50 -6.56
C GLY A 65 14.28 -8.72 -6.43
N LEU A 66 13.83 -9.81 -5.79
CA LEU A 66 12.41 -10.05 -5.56
C LEU A 66 11.84 -9.07 -4.52
N PRO A 67 10.75 -8.35 -4.81
CA PRO A 67 10.12 -7.47 -3.83
C PRO A 67 9.64 -8.19 -2.56
N LEU A 68 9.99 -7.64 -1.40
CA LEU A 68 9.56 -8.11 -0.09
C LEU A 68 8.74 -7.04 0.64
N GLU A 69 7.65 -7.47 1.27
CA GLU A 69 6.81 -6.62 2.11
C GLU A 69 6.85 -7.06 3.56
N LEU A 70 7.16 -6.12 4.47
CA LEU A 70 7.11 -6.33 5.91
C LEU A 70 5.78 -5.80 6.45
N ILE A 71 4.87 -6.68 6.85
CA ILE A 71 3.53 -6.28 7.30
C ILE A 71 3.52 -6.06 8.80
N LEU A 72 3.27 -4.82 9.23
CA LEU A 72 3.02 -4.50 10.64
C LEU A 72 1.52 -4.64 10.92
N ARG A 73 1.16 -5.41 11.95
CA ARG A 73 -0.22 -5.54 12.44
C ARG A 73 -0.52 -4.52 13.54
N ASP A 74 0.45 -4.31 14.43
CA ASP A 74 0.41 -3.28 15.47
C ASP A 74 1.63 -2.36 15.34
N PRO A 75 1.51 -1.20 14.67
CA PRO A 75 2.61 -0.27 14.49
C PRO A 75 3.24 0.22 15.79
N ALA A 76 2.47 0.31 16.89
CA ALA A 76 2.98 0.82 18.16
C ALA A 76 3.85 -0.21 18.88
N ALA A 77 3.55 -1.50 18.72
CA ALA A 77 4.28 -2.59 19.35
C ALA A 77 5.39 -3.15 18.46
N GLU A 78 5.16 -3.26 17.15
CA GLU A 78 5.97 -4.09 16.25
C GLU A 78 7.06 -3.31 15.50
N PHE A 79 7.04 -1.98 15.50
CA PHE A 79 8.07 -1.19 14.81
C PHE A 79 9.53 -1.54 15.20
N PRO A 80 9.86 -1.98 16.44
CA PRO A 80 11.23 -2.40 16.78
C PRO A 80 11.68 -3.66 16.04
N HIS A 81 10.77 -4.48 15.52
CA HIS A 81 11.11 -5.69 14.78
C HIS A 81 11.73 -5.38 13.41
N LEU A 82 11.45 -4.21 12.83
CA LEU A 82 12.02 -3.77 11.55
C LEU A 82 13.55 -3.80 11.53
N TYR A 83 14.22 -3.55 12.66
CA TYR A 83 15.68 -3.60 12.74
C TYR A 83 16.26 -4.96 12.35
N ARG A 84 15.53 -6.06 12.62
CA ARG A 84 15.96 -7.44 12.33
C ARG A 84 15.97 -7.74 10.83
N HIS A 85 15.22 -6.97 10.04
CA HIS A 85 15.00 -7.22 8.62
C HIS A 85 15.86 -6.33 7.72
N THR A 86 16.73 -5.50 8.29
CA THR A 86 17.57 -4.54 7.54
C THR A 86 18.51 -5.24 6.55
N ASN A 87 19.02 -6.42 6.88
CA ASN A 87 19.87 -7.21 5.99
C ASN A 87 19.16 -7.64 4.69
N LEU A 88 17.83 -7.61 4.62
CA LEU A 88 17.10 -7.90 3.39
C LEU A 88 17.37 -6.83 2.31
N LEU A 89 17.64 -5.59 2.71
CA LEU A 89 17.88 -4.47 1.79
C LEU A 89 19.14 -4.65 0.94
N ASP A 90 20.07 -5.51 1.35
CA ASP A 90 21.29 -5.79 0.60
C ASP A 90 21.00 -6.46 -0.75
N ASN A 91 19.91 -7.24 -0.84
CA ASN A 91 19.58 -8.03 -2.02
C ASN A 91 18.15 -7.80 -2.56
N HIS A 92 17.30 -7.10 -1.81
CA HIS A 92 15.88 -6.97 -2.13
C HIS A 92 15.37 -5.53 -2.07
N PRO A 93 14.44 -5.15 -2.96
CA PRO A 93 13.59 -4.00 -2.71
C PRO A 93 12.60 -4.37 -1.60
N VAL A 94 12.73 -3.72 -0.44
CA VAL A 94 11.90 -3.99 0.74
C VAL A 94 11.01 -2.79 1.06
N ARG A 95 9.72 -3.04 1.26
CA ARG A 95 8.76 -2.04 1.75
C ARG A 95 8.10 -2.47 3.06
N ALA A 96 7.94 -1.52 3.99
CA ALA A 96 7.16 -1.70 5.20
C ALA A 96 5.70 -1.29 4.95
N ILE A 97 4.78 -2.18 5.29
CA ILE A 97 3.34 -1.97 5.18
C ILE A 97 2.82 -1.64 6.57
N ILE A 98 2.40 -0.38 6.76
CA ILE A 98 2.09 0.17 8.08
C ILE A 98 0.62 0.64 8.09
N PRO A 99 -0.28 0.01 8.87
CA PRO A 99 -1.63 0.51 9.00
C PRO A 99 -1.67 1.86 9.71
N VAL A 100 -2.58 2.72 9.27
CA VAL A 100 -2.89 3.97 9.97
C VAL A 100 -3.70 3.65 11.22
N ALA A 101 -2.96 3.36 12.30
CA ALA A 101 -3.44 3.06 13.64
C ALA A 101 -2.58 3.81 14.67
N PRO A 102 -3.03 3.98 15.92
CA PRO A 102 -2.32 4.81 16.89
C PRO A 102 -0.83 4.45 17.00
N GLY A 103 0.06 5.45 16.88
CA GLY A 103 1.51 5.26 16.98
C GLY A 103 2.21 4.90 15.67
N PHE A 104 1.47 4.82 14.54
CA PHE A 104 2.06 4.54 13.23
C PHE A 104 3.11 5.56 12.81
N GLY A 105 3.01 6.82 13.22
CA GLY A 105 3.98 7.86 12.85
C GLY A 105 5.38 7.56 13.38
N LYS A 106 5.49 6.89 14.53
CA LYS A 106 6.79 6.40 15.04
C LYS A 106 7.31 5.25 14.18
N ALA A 107 6.44 4.31 13.82
CA ALA A 107 6.80 3.18 12.95
C ALA A 107 7.31 3.66 11.59
N VAL A 108 6.64 4.64 10.98
CA VAL A 108 7.05 5.25 9.70
C VAL A 108 8.43 5.88 9.81
N LYS A 109 8.68 6.69 10.86
CA LYS A 109 9.99 7.32 11.05
C LYS A 109 11.11 6.29 11.19
N VAL A 110 10.85 5.21 11.93
CA VAL A 110 11.81 4.10 12.07
C VAL A 110 12.03 3.40 10.73
N ALA A 111 10.96 3.03 10.01
CA ALA A 111 11.07 2.38 8.71
C ALA A 111 11.91 3.19 7.71
N VAL A 112 11.61 4.48 7.56
CA VAL A 112 12.35 5.39 6.66
C VAL A 112 13.80 5.56 7.12
N SER A 113 14.06 5.62 8.44
CA SER A 113 15.44 5.74 8.97
C SER A 113 16.26 4.46 8.77
N LEU A 114 15.59 3.33 8.54
CA LEU A 114 16.18 2.03 8.22
C LEU A 114 16.20 1.78 6.70
N ASP A 115 15.96 2.81 5.88
CA ASP A 115 15.95 2.73 4.42
C ASP A 115 14.86 1.83 3.81
N PHE A 116 13.79 1.53 4.56
CA PHE A 116 12.60 0.91 3.98
C PHE A 116 11.69 1.95 3.30
N ALA A 117 11.24 1.65 2.08
CA ALA A 117 10.05 2.29 1.52
C ALA A 117 8.83 2.02 2.41
N VAL A 118 7.87 2.94 2.45
CA VAL A 118 6.68 2.81 3.31
C VAL A 118 5.41 2.92 2.51
N ARG A 119 4.55 1.91 2.60
CA ARG A 119 3.15 1.99 2.17
C ARG A 119 2.26 2.04 3.39
N LEU A 120 1.47 3.11 3.49
CA LEU A 120 0.48 3.26 4.55
C LEU A 120 -0.80 2.54 4.16
N GLU A 121 -1.29 1.60 4.97
CA GLU A 121 -2.65 1.06 4.80
C GLU A 121 -3.64 2.04 5.43
N VAL A 122 -4.20 2.91 4.59
CA VAL A 122 -5.14 3.94 5.04
C VAL A 122 -6.57 3.41 4.96
N GLY A 123 -7.26 3.40 6.09
CA GLY A 123 -8.67 3.02 6.18
C GLY A 123 -9.62 4.23 6.10
N GLN A 124 -10.40 4.41 7.15
CA GLN A 124 -11.24 5.59 7.38
C GLN A 124 -10.83 6.23 8.72
N PRO A 125 -9.64 6.85 8.77
CA PRO A 125 -9.01 7.28 10.03
C PRO A 125 -9.85 8.31 10.79
N GLU A 126 -9.88 8.20 12.10
CA GLU A 126 -10.50 9.21 12.97
C GLU A 126 -9.65 10.48 13.03
N SER A 127 -10.22 11.57 13.56
CA SER A 127 -9.56 12.87 13.59
C SER A 127 -8.18 12.85 14.24
N ALA A 128 -7.98 12.09 15.32
CA ALA A 128 -6.67 11.96 15.96
C ALA A 128 -5.61 11.35 15.02
N LEU A 129 -5.99 10.34 14.24
CA LEU A 129 -5.10 9.72 13.26
C LEU A 129 -4.86 10.63 12.05
N ILE A 130 -5.83 11.46 11.67
CA ILE A 130 -5.62 12.50 10.65
C ILE A 130 -4.56 13.51 11.11
N GLU A 131 -4.58 13.94 12.37
CA GLU A 131 -3.55 14.85 12.89
C GLU A 131 -2.17 14.17 12.91
N GLU A 132 -2.10 12.89 13.29
CA GLU A 132 -0.85 12.14 13.21
C GLU A 132 -0.38 11.98 11.74
N MET A 133 -1.27 11.73 10.78
CA MET A 133 -0.94 11.73 9.36
C MET A 133 -0.42 13.09 8.88
N ALA A 134 -0.96 14.20 9.38
CA ALA A 134 -0.45 15.54 9.06
C ALA A 134 1.00 15.71 9.56
N VAL A 135 1.30 15.22 10.77
CA VAL A 135 2.68 15.24 11.30
C VAL A 135 3.63 14.37 10.46
N VAL A 136 3.18 13.21 9.99
CA VAL A 136 4.00 12.36 9.10
C VAL A 136 4.17 13.01 7.72
N LEU A 137 3.15 13.69 7.20
CA LEU A 137 3.25 14.44 5.95
C LEU A 137 4.27 15.58 6.06
N GLU A 138 4.24 16.35 7.15
CA GLU A 138 5.23 17.40 7.44
C GLU A 138 6.65 16.83 7.51
N PHE A 139 6.81 15.68 8.19
CA PHE A 139 8.07 14.95 8.19
C PHE A 139 8.51 14.57 6.79
N TYR A 140 7.63 14.02 5.95
CA TYR A 140 7.94 13.63 4.58
C TYR A 140 8.34 14.81 3.68
N LEU A 141 7.64 15.94 3.77
CA LEU A 141 7.87 17.10 2.88
C LEU A 141 9.11 17.90 3.28
N HIS A 142 9.41 18.00 4.58
CA HIS A 142 10.38 18.99 5.08
C HIS A 142 11.64 18.38 5.72
N GLN A 143 11.62 17.10 6.11
CA GLN A 143 12.80 16.48 6.70
C GLN A 143 13.79 16.05 5.61
N SER A 144 14.92 16.76 5.52
CA SER A 144 15.96 16.53 4.50
C SER A 144 16.61 15.14 4.52
N THR A 145 16.46 14.39 5.61
CA THR A 145 17.01 13.03 5.76
C THR A 145 16.05 11.96 5.25
N VAL A 146 14.84 12.30 4.82
CA VAL A 146 13.90 11.35 4.24
C VAL A 146 14.31 11.08 2.80
N ALA A 147 14.87 9.90 2.55
CA ALA A 147 15.25 9.44 1.21
C ALA A 147 14.25 8.43 0.62
N GLN A 148 13.56 7.69 1.49
CA GLN A 148 12.60 6.66 1.07
C GLN A 148 11.20 7.24 0.83
N PRO A 149 10.46 6.72 -0.16
CA PRO A 149 9.10 7.16 -0.41
C PRO A 149 8.18 6.71 0.72
N ILE A 150 7.30 7.62 1.15
CA ILE A 150 6.05 7.23 1.80
C ILE A 150 5.00 7.23 0.69
N GLU A 151 4.74 6.05 0.11
CA GLU A 151 4.05 5.86 -1.18
C GLU A 151 2.72 6.61 -1.25
N TYR A 152 1.93 6.60 -0.17
CA TYR A 152 0.67 7.34 -0.08
C TYR A 152 0.84 8.85 -0.33
N PHE A 153 1.84 9.48 0.30
CA PHE A 153 2.12 10.91 0.11
C PHE A 153 2.88 11.16 -1.18
N HIS A 154 3.84 10.31 -1.51
CA HIS A 154 4.68 10.43 -2.70
C HIS A 154 3.87 10.35 -3.99
N GLY A 155 3.03 9.31 -4.13
CA GLY A 155 2.19 9.13 -5.32
C GLY A 155 1.14 10.23 -5.48
N ALA A 156 0.53 10.68 -4.37
CA ALA A 156 -0.41 11.79 -4.40
C ALA A 156 0.28 13.12 -4.78
N LEU A 157 1.47 13.40 -4.22
CA LEU A 157 2.28 14.57 -4.55
C LEU A 157 2.65 14.58 -6.04
N GLN A 158 3.14 13.46 -6.58
CA GLN A 158 3.47 13.32 -7.99
C GLN A 158 2.25 13.55 -8.89
N GLY A 159 1.10 12.96 -8.54
CA GLY A 159 -0.14 13.15 -9.29
C GLY A 159 -0.57 14.61 -9.35
N PHE A 160 -0.47 15.36 -8.24
CA PHE A 160 -0.72 16.81 -8.25
C PHE A 160 0.34 17.59 -9.03
N PHE A 161 1.61 17.20 -8.90
CA PHE A 161 2.74 17.86 -9.55
C PHE A 161 2.69 17.74 -11.08
N HIS A 162 2.29 16.59 -11.61
CA HIS A 162 2.16 16.38 -13.06
C HIS A 162 0.77 16.71 -13.61
N GLY A 163 -0.24 16.86 -12.75
CA GLY A 163 -1.64 17.03 -13.19
C GLY A 163 -2.27 15.72 -13.69
N GLU A 164 -1.63 14.58 -13.40
CA GLU A 164 -2.02 13.23 -13.78
C GLU A 164 -2.32 12.42 -12.50
N PRO A 165 -3.48 12.62 -11.86
CA PRO A 165 -3.79 11.98 -10.59
C PRO A 165 -3.95 10.46 -10.76
N VAL A 166 -3.20 9.70 -9.96
CA VAL A 166 -3.41 8.27 -9.76
C VAL A 166 -4.42 8.07 -8.63
N SER A 167 -5.39 7.18 -8.85
CA SER A 167 -6.43 6.89 -7.86
C SER A 167 -5.84 6.17 -6.64
N LEU A 168 -6.34 6.50 -5.44
CA LEU A 168 -5.93 5.84 -4.20
C LEU A 168 -6.15 4.32 -4.24
N TRP A 169 -7.15 3.85 -4.97
CA TRP A 169 -7.37 2.42 -5.16
C TRP A 169 -6.17 1.73 -5.84
N VAL A 170 -5.50 2.41 -6.76
CA VAL A 170 -4.27 1.91 -7.40
C VAL A 170 -3.09 2.07 -6.45
N LEU A 171 -2.93 3.24 -5.81
CA LEU A 171 -1.83 3.50 -4.87
C LEU A 171 -1.85 2.59 -3.63
N GLN A 172 -2.98 1.98 -3.30
CA GLN A 172 -3.17 1.07 -2.17
C GLN A 172 -3.08 -0.41 -2.56
N ASP A 173 -2.75 -0.73 -3.81
CA ASP A 173 -2.78 -2.10 -4.36
C ASP A 173 -4.17 -2.77 -4.24
N ASP A 174 -5.24 -1.97 -4.32
CA ASP A 174 -6.64 -2.39 -4.20
C ASP A 174 -7.35 -2.51 -5.57
N ASP A 175 -6.60 -2.48 -6.69
CA ASP A 175 -7.15 -2.74 -8.03
C ASP A 175 -7.35 -4.25 -8.26
N PRO A 176 -8.60 -4.74 -8.34
CA PRO A 176 -8.91 -6.16 -8.48
C PRO A 176 -8.47 -6.76 -9.82
N GLN A 177 -8.16 -5.93 -10.82
CA GLN A 177 -7.60 -6.41 -12.10
C GLN A 177 -6.11 -6.70 -11.99
N CYS A 178 -5.42 -6.06 -11.05
CA CYS A 178 -3.98 -6.19 -10.83
C CYS A 178 -3.67 -7.25 -9.76
N LEU A 179 -4.40 -7.25 -8.64
CA LEU A 179 -4.12 -8.13 -7.51
C LEU A 179 -5.43 -8.67 -6.90
N ARG A 180 -5.53 -10.00 -6.81
CA ARG A 180 -6.61 -10.69 -6.10
C ARG A 180 -6.13 -11.17 -4.75
N TYR A 181 -6.97 -11.04 -3.73
CA TYR A 181 -6.66 -11.47 -2.37
C TYR A 181 -7.29 -12.84 -2.11
N VAL A 182 -6.50 -13.82 -1.69
CA VAL A 182 -7.00 -15.14 -1.29
C VAL A 182 -6.86 -15.27 0.22
N THR A 183 -7.94 -15.60 0.94
CA THR A 183 -7.91 -15.78 2.40
C THR A 183 -7.15 -17.03 2.81
N ASP A 184 -6.92 -17.20 4.11
CA ASP A 184 -6.26 -18.39 4.65
C ASP A 184 -7.09 -19.67 4.42
N GLU A 185 -8.41 -19.53 4.28
CA GLU A 185 -9.34 -20.60 3.91
C GLU A 185 -9.42 -20.85 2.39
N GLY A 186 -8.68 -20.11 1.57
CA GLY A 186 -8.70 -20.24 0.12
C GLY A 186 -9.86 -19.54 -0.57
N VAL A 187 -10.51 -18.57 0.10
CA VAL A 187 -11.58 -17.78 -0.51
C VAL A 187 -10.99 -16.62 -1.30
N GLU A 188 -11.23 -16.58 -2.60
CA GLU A 188 -10.81 -15.47 -3.46
C GLU A 188 -11.71 -14.24 -3.26
N GLN A 189 -11.07 -13.07 -3.19
CA GLN A 189 -11.69 -11.79 -2.94
C GLN A 189 -11.09 -10.74 -3.89
N PRO A 190 -11.88 -9.77 -4.38
CA PRO A 190 -11.39 -8.71 -5.27
C PRO A 190 -10.22 -7.92 -4.67
N SER A 191 -10.31 -7.59 -3.38
CA SER A 191 -9.20 -7.03 -2.61
C SER A 191 -9.45 -7.24 -1.11
N ARG A 192 -8.43 -7.01 -0.28
CA ARG A 192 -8.54 -7.07 1.19
C ARG A 192 -9.58 -6.07 1.74
N ARG A 193 -9.81 -4.95 1.04
CA ARG A 193 -10.75 -3.89 1.44
C ARG A 193 -12.16 -4.10 0.91
N LEU A 194 -12.31 -4.76 -0.25
CA LEU A 194 -13.58 -4.92 -0.96
C LEU A 194 -14.42 -6.12 -0.48
N VAL A 195 -13.96 -6.85 0.54
CA VAL A 195 -14.57 -8.07 1.12
C VAL A 195 -16.05 -7.95 1.47
N ALA A 196 -16.54 -6.75 1.78
CA ALA A 196 -17.90 -6.52 2.28
C ALA A 196 -18.83 -5.76 1.31
N LEU A 197 -18.39 -5.47 0.08
CA LEU A 197 -19.31 -4.84 -0.87
C LEU A 197 -20.29 -5.94 -1.30
N ASN A 198 -21.55 -5.85 -0.83
CA ASN A 198 -22.68 -6.62 -1.35
C ASN A 198 -22.95 -6.20 -2.81
N ALA A 199 -22.00 -6.50 -3.68
CA ALA A 199 -21.87 -5.85 -4.94
C ALA A 199 -22.67 -6.60 -5.99
N ASN A 200 -23.61 -5.90 -6.64
CA ASN A 200 -24.12 -6.28 -7.95
C ASN A 200 -23.03 -6.13 -9.05
N VAL A 201 -21.76 -6.02 -8.67
CA VAL A 201 -20.61 -5.91 -9.56
C VAL A 201 -19.98 -7.29 -9.64
N ALA A 202 -19.78 -7.75 -10.88
CA ALA A 202 -19.20 -9.05 -11.13
C ALA A 202 -17.77 -9.13 -10.55
N PRO A 203 -17.33 -10.30 -10.05
CA PRO A 203 -15.98 -10.47 -9.48
C PRO A 203 -14.83 -10.13 -10.45
N ASP A 204 -15.08 -10.16 -11.75
CA ASP A 204 -14.15 -9.83 -12.83
C ASP A 204 -14.29 -8.39 -13.34
N ALA A 205 -15.18 -7.59 -12.76
CA ALA A 205 -15.37 -6.21 -13.17
C ALA A 205 -14.13 -5.37 -12.85
N GLY A 206 -13.80 -4.46 -13.77
CA GLY A 206 -12.67 -3.56 -13.60
C GLY A 206 -12.88 -2.52 -12.51
N LEU A 207 -11.77 -1.93 -12.04
CA LEU A 207 -11.75 -0.97 -10.93
C LEU A 207 -12.76 0.17 -11.09
N GLU A 208 -12.93 0.69 -12.31
CA GLU A 208 -13.90 1.77 -12.60
C GLU A 208 -15.35 1.39 -12.26
N ALA A 209 -15.75 0.13 -12.45
CA ALA A 209 -17.09 -0.34 -12.08
C ALA A 209 -17.27 -0.37 -10.56
N TRP A 210 -16.22 -0.75 -9.82
CA TRP A 210 -16.20 -0.72 -8.37
C TRP A 210 -16.27 0.73 -7.84
N ILE A 211 -15.45 1.63 -8.40
CA ILE A 211 -15.47 3.06 -8.08
C ILE A 211 -16.86 3.65 -8.34
N ALA A 212 -17.45 3.38 -9.50
CA ALA A 212 -18.79 3.86 -9.85
C ALA A 212 -19.84 3.40 -8.83
N GLN A 213 -19.76 2.16 -8.33
CA GLN A 213 -20.67 1.68 -7.31
C GLN A 213 -20.49 2.40 -5.96
N VAL A 214 -19.25 2.66 -5.55
CA VAL A 214 -18.97 3.43 -4.33
C VAL A 214 -19.52 4.86 -4.46
N LEU A 215 -19.32 5.48 -5.62
CA LEU A 215 -19.74 6.86 -5.90
C LEU A 215 -21.25 7.01 -6.09
N ALA A 216 -21.96 5.98 -6.58
CA ALA A 216 -23.40 6.02 -6.76
C ALA A 216 -24.17 6.30 -5.46
N ALA A 217 -23.56 6.02 -4.31
CA ALA A 217 -24.15 6.27 -2.98
C ALA A 217 -23.57 7.51 -2.28
N GLY A 218 -22.66 8.27 -2.91
CA GLY A 218 -21.95 9.38 -2.30
C GLY A 218 -22.12 10.69 -3.10
N GLU A 219 -23.24 11.38 -2.89
CA GLU A 219 -23.54 12.66 -3.58
C GLU A 219 -22.44 13.71 -3.37
N GLU A 220 -21.84 13.75 -2.17
CA GLU A 220 -20.74 14.66 -1.82
C GLU A 220 -19.48 14.49 -2.69
N CYS A 221 -19.31 13.32 -3.34
CA CYS A 221 -18.15 13.05 -4.16
C CYS A 221 -18.25 13.65 -5.57
N GLN A 222 -19.47 13.87 -6.09
CA GLN A 222 -19.71 14.31 -7.47
C GLN A 222 -19.09 15.68 -7.79
N GLY A 223 -18.97 16.55 -6.78
CA GLY A 223 -18.33 17.88 -6.90
C GLY A 223 -17.00 18.00 -6.17
N CYS A 224 -16.44 16.90 -5.66
CA CYS A 224 -15.20 16.94 -4.88
C CYS A 224 -13.99 17.21 -5.79
N GLU A 225 -13.21 18.24 -5.48
CA GLU A 225 -11.99 18.59 -6.23
C GLU A 225 -10.94 17.47 -6.26
N PHE A 226 -10.94 16.59 -5.25
CA PHE A 226 -10.02 15.46 -5.14
C PHE A 226 -10.60 14.15 -5.67
N LEU A 227 -11.72 14.17 -6.39
CA LEU A 227 -12.39 12.95 -6.87
C LEU A 227 -11.46 12.04 -7.68
N ARG A 228 -10.61 12.60 -8.55
CA ARG A 228 -9.71 11.82 -9.41
C ARG A 228 -8.59 11.13 -8.62
N ASN A 229 -8.11 11.76 -7.55
CA ASN A 229 -7.11 11.17 -6.65
C ASN A 229 -7.75 10.16 -5.68
N CYS A 230 -8.93 10.46 -5.15
CA CYS A 230 -9.57 9.64 -4.12
C CYS A 230 -10.36 8.46 -4.70
N GLY A 231 -11.07 8.65 -5.82
CA GLY A 231 -11.97 7.64 -6.39
C GLY A 231 -13.08 7.19 -5.43
N GLY A 232 -13.43 7.99 -4.42
CA GLY A 232 -14.38 7.58 -3.37
C GLY A 232 -13.81 6.59 -2.36
N TYR A 233 -12.49 6.33 -2.35
CA TYR A 233 -11.81 5.36 -1.48
C TYR A 233 -12.18 5.48 0.01
N PHE A 234 -12.32 6.71 0.51
CA PHE A 234 -12.69 7.00 1.90
C PHE A 234 -14.19 6.87 2.20
N LYS A 235 -15.06 6.73 1.21
CA LYS A 235 -16.51 6.51 1.40
C LYS A 235 -16.86 5.01 1.51
N TRP A 236 -15.84 4.17 1.65
CA TRP A 236 -15.97 2.74 1.89
C TRP A 236 -15.16 2.32 3.12
N PRO A 237 -15.63 1.40 3.99
CA PRO A 237 -16.97 0.80 3.99
C PRO A 237 -18.06 1.74 4.56
N ARG A 238 -17.72 2.73 5.40
CA ARG A 238 -18.69 3.68 5.97
C ARG A 238 -18.94 4.84 5.02
N ARG A 239 -20.12 4.89 4.40
CA ARG A 239 -20.47 5.91 3.40
C ARG A 239 -20.65 7.32 3.97
N ASP A 240 -20.93 7.42 5.26
CA ASP A 240 -21.11 8.66 6.01
C ASP A 240 -19.80 9.23 6.57
N TYR A 241 -18.65 8.64 6.24
CA TYR A 241 -17.35 9.13 6.71
C TYR A 241 -17.10 10.59 6.31
N ASP A 242 -16.75 11.42 7.30
CA ASP A 242 -16.39 12.82 7.11
C ASP A 242 -15.02 12.95 6.46
N CYS A 243 -15.01 13.41 5.21
CA CYS A 243 -13.79 13.57 4.44
C CYS A 243 -13.02 14.88 4.74
N ALA A 244 -13.48 15.75 5.65
CA ALA A 244 -12.83 17.05 5.90
C ALA A 244 -11.33 16.90 6.24
N GLY A 245 -10.98 15.95 7.10
CA GLY A 245 -9.60 15.67 7.50
C GLY A 245 -8.71 15.23 6.34
N VAL A 246 -9.16 14.26 5.55
CA VAL A 246 -8.39 13.75 4.39
C VAL A 246 -8.30 14.78 3.27
N LYS A 247 -9.35 15.59 3.05
CA LYS A 247 -9.33 16.70 2.09
C LYS A 247 -8.27 17.74 2.47
N ARG A 248 -8.10 18.03 3.77
CA ARG A 248 -7.04 18.93 4.26
C ARG A 248 -5.64 18.40 3.94
N LEU A 249 -5.40 17.10 4.19
CA LEU A 249 -4.12 16.46 3.84
C LEU A 249 -3.80 16.55 2.34
N PHE A 250 -4.80 16.30 1.48
CA PHE A 250 -4.66 16.46 0.04
C PHE A 250 -4.46 17.91 -0.40
N GLY A 251 -5.08 18.87 0.28
CA GLY A 251 -4.81 20.29 0.10
C GLY A 251 -3.35 20.63 0.32
N TYR A 252 -2.75 20.16 1.42
CA TYR A 252 -1.33 20.38 1.71
C TYR A 252 -0.42 19.78 0.64
N LEU A 253 -0.69 18.55 0.19
CA LEU A 253 0.07 17.93 -0.90
C LEU A 253 -0.04 18.70 -2.22
N ARG A 254 -1.24 19.16 -2.58
CA ARG A 254 -1.46 19.97 -3.78
C ARG A 254 -0.69 21.28 -3.71
N ASP A 255 -0.73 21.95 -2.57
CA ASP A 255 -0.09 23.25 -2.38
C ASP A 255 1.44 23.09 -2.42
N ALA A 256 1.99 22.04 -1.79
CA ALA A 256 3.40 21.67 -1.88
C ALA A 256 3.84 21.33 -3.32
N ALA A 257 3.02 20.59 -4.07
CA ALA A 257 3.28 20.31 -5.49
C ALA A 257 3.30 21.61 -6.34
N ALA A 258 2.41 22.55 -6.05
CA ALA A 258 2.37 23.84 -6.75
C ALA A 258 3.58 24.72 -6.41
N GLU A 259 4.06 24.69 -5.16
CA GLU A 259 5.30 25.35 -4.75
C GLU A 259 6.51 24.77 -5.45
N LEU A 260 6.67 23.44 -5.42
CA LEU A 260 7.75 22.76 -6.11
C LEU A 260 7.81 23.10 -7.60
N ARG A 261 6.65 23.19 -8.28
CA ARG A 261 6.59 23.57 -9.69
C ARG A 261 7.12 24.99 -9.93
N ARG A 262 6.70 25.96 -9.09
CA ARG A 262 7.19 27.35 -9.18
C ARG A 262 8.71 27.43 -8.98
N ASP A 263 9.24 26.69 -8.01
CA ASP A 263 10.68 26.68 -7.72
C ASP A 263 11.52 26.10 -8.86
N LEU A 264 11.02 25.07 -9.53
CA LEU A 264 11.68 24.46 -10.68
C LEU A 264 11.62 25.36 -11.93
N ASP A 265 10.48 26.03 -12.16
CA ASP A 265 10.33 26.97 -13.27
C ASP A 265 11.30 28.17 -13.13
N VAL A 266 11.46 28.71 -11.91
CA VAL A 266 12.38 29.83 -11.64
C VAL A 266 13.85 29.45 -11.81
N ARG A 267 14.23 28.19 -11.58
CA ARG A 267 15.60 27.70 -11.80
C ARG A 267 15.92 27.40 -13.27
N SER A 268 14.91 27.33 -14.13
CA SER A 268 15.04 27.03 -15.55
C SER A 268 15.24 28.27 -16.44
N THR A 269 15.09 29.47 -15.86
CA THR A 269 15.32 30.78 -16.47
C THR A 269 16.63 31.41 -16.00
#